data_AF-A0A914G6U3-F1
#
_entry.id   AF-A0A914G6U3-F1
#
_cell.length_a   1.000
_cell.length_b   1.000
_cell.length_c   1.000
_cell.angle_alpha   90.00
_cell.angle_beta   90.00
_cell.angle_gamma   90.00
#
_symmetry.space_group_name_H-M   'P 1'
#
loop_
_entity.id
_entity.type
_entity.pdbx_description
1 polymer ?
#
loop_
_entity_poly.entity_id
_entity_poly.type
_entity_poly.pdbx_seq_one_letter_code
_entity_poly.pdbx_strand_id
1 'polypeptide(L)'
;GAFQELTNPKYKVSEFVQQIYSVGITLLGEYAFVQVKFGELVFDGYEDALLSAAHSELVKDVALAAGVSYFNQSTFIPIPVPDMKKLAFFYQYNNTNDEEYWIDTGKKDVNNLGKVLSWGNLTILPESWYSTPQSRMINGSDSGTFQHPDMKETDRLQIFMSFLCRSLYMDFSHKVDIDGIPIYEFQSPPSVFDTTLEENVGMQYENFERINYVPNWPNCIRNTTADCYNLTIDCRIFENFCHTCCNGSYFNGTYLLPPGLFPVKCYPGHVKQPPFVVFISAPHYAYSPKELVNTVVGLNPKLPEHIPFKYNHEPV
;
A
#
# COMPACT_ATOMS: atom_id res chain seq x y z
N GLY A 1 0.38 -13.98 0.49
CA GLY A 1 0.51 -14.34 1.92
C GLY A 1 1.99 -14.30 2.33
N ALA A 2 2.34 -14.51 3.60
CA ALA A 2 3.73 -14.37 4.08
C ALA A 2 4.77 -15.21 3.28
N PHE A 3 4.39 -16.38 2.77
CA PHE A 3 5.26 -17.21 1.93
C PHE A 3 5.48 -16.73 0.50
N GLN A 4 4.67 -15.79 0.02
CA GLN A 4 4.91 -15.11 -1.25
C GLN A 4 6.29 -14.44 -1.19
N GLU A 5 6.68 -13.93 -0.03
CA GLU A 5 8.02 -13.38 0.20
C GLU A 5 9.14 -14.41 -0.01
N LEU A 6 8.93 -15.74 0.05
CA LEU A 6 10.02 -16.70 -0.28
C LEU A 6 10.44 -16.61 -1.74
N THR A 7 9.53 -16.18 -2.61
CA THR A 7 9.84 -15.94 -4.03
C THR A 7 10.59 -14.63 -4.24
N ASN A 8 10.69 -13.78 -3.21
CA ASN A 8 11.41 -12.53 -3.27
C ASN A 8 12.92 -12.81 -3.43
N PRO A 9 13.56 -12.33 -4.52
CA PRO A 9 14.98 -12.56 -4.77
C PRO A 9 15.90 -12.10 -3.62
N LYS A 10 15.43 -11.16 -2.78
CA LYS A 10 16.14 -10.68 -1.60
C LYS A 10 16.57 -11.81 -0.64
N TYR A 11 15.76 -12.85 -0.50
CA TYR A 11 16.03 -13.94 0.46
C TYR A 11 16.81 -15.12 -0.14
N LYS A 12 17.08 -15.11 -1.46
CA LYS A 12 17.94 -16.11 -2.15
C LYS A 12 17.54 -17.58 -1.89
N VAL A 13 16.23 -17.84 -1.81
CA VAL A 13 15.70 -19.20 -1.57
C VAL A 13 15.58 -19.95 -2.89
N SER A 14 16.22 -21.12 -3.00
CA SER A 14 16.14 -21.95 -4.22
C SER A 14 14.74 -22.56 -4.39
N GLU A 15 14.32 -22.82 -5.63
CA GLU A 15 13.01 -23.42 -5.93
C GLU A 15 12.79 -24.75 -5.19
N PHE A 16 13.83 -25.58 -5.08
CA PHE A 16 13.77 -26.84 -4.34
C PHE A 16 13.42 -26.62 -2.86
N VAL A 17 14.04 -25.62 -2.24
CA VAL A 17 13.78 -25.27 -0.84
C VAL A 17 12.38 -24.66 -0.69
N GLN A 18 11.91 -23.86 -1.66
CA GLN A 18 10.54 -23.35 -1.68
C GLN A 18 9.50 -24.49 -1.73
N GLN A 19 9.76 -25.55 -2.48
CA GLN A 19 8.89 -26.73 -2.53
C GLN A 19 8.84 -27.47 -1.19
N ILE A 20 9.98 -27.64 -0.52
CA ILE A 20 10.05 -28.25 0.81
C ILE A 20 9.20 -27.45 1.81
N TYR A 21 9.36 -26.12 1.84
CA TYR A 21 8.55 -25.26 2.70
C TYR A 21 7.06 -25.36 2.38
N SER A 22 6.70 -25.37 1.09
CA SER A 22 5.31 -25.50 0.62
C SER A 22 4.64 -26.80 1.09
N VAL A 23 5.36 -27.92 1.07
CA VAL A 23 4.87 -29.21 1.59
C VAL A 23 4.74 -29.14 3.11
N GLY A 24 5.76 -28.65 3.81
CA GLY A 24 5.78 -28.56 5.26
C GLY A 24 4.62 -27.76 5.83
N ILE A 25 4.28 -26.63 5.21
CA ILE A 25 3.22 -25.73 5.71
C ILE A 25 1.84 -26.32 5.45
N THR A 26 1.66 -27.00 4.31
CA THR A 26 0.42 -27.71 4.00
C THR A 26 0.17 -28.81 5.04
N LEU A 27 1.23 -29.49 5.49
CA LEU A 27 1.16 -30.48 6.57
C LEU A 27 0.89 -29.84 7.95
N LEU A 28 1.32 -28.61 8.17
CA LEU A 28 1.02 -27.84 9.40
C LEU A 28 -0.40 -27.25 9.42
N GLY A 29 -1.18 -27.41 8.34
CA GLY A 29 -2.55 -26.92 8.24
C GLY A 29 -2.65 -25.48 7.74
N GLU A 30 -1.61 -24.97 7.07
CA GLU A 30 -1.69 -23.69 6.35
C GLU A 30 -2.44 -23.86 5.03
N TYR A 31 -3.51 -23.08 4.86
CA TYR A 31 -4.36 -23.10 3.68
C TYR A 31 -4.56 -21.68 3.13
N ALA A 32 -4.80 -21.59 1.82
CA ALA A 32 -5.08 -20.30 1.16
C ALA A 32 -6.34 -19.60 1.69
N PHE A 33 -7.28 -20.36 2.25
CA PHE A 33 -8.51 -19.86 2.85
C PHE A 33 -8.65 -20.40 4.27
N VAL A 34 -8.91 -19.50 5.21
CA VAL A 34 -9.13 -19.82 6.62
C VAL A 34 -10.44 -19.22 7.09
N GLN A 35 -11.07 -19.86 8.08
CA GLN A 35 -12.27 -19.36 8.72
C GLN A 35 -11.94 -18.88 10.13
N VAL A 36 -12.12 -17.59 10.37
CA VAL A 36 -11.80 -16.92 11.64
C VAL A 36 -12.94 -15.98 12.02
N LYS A 37 -13.07 -15.66 13.31
CA LYS A 37 -14.07 -14.67 13.74
C LYS A 37 -13.64 -13.27 13.32
N PHE A 38 -14.61 -12.39 13.12
CA PHE A 38 -14.34 -10.99 12.76
C PHE A 38 -13.42 -10.30 13.78
N GLY A 39 -13.69 -10.44 15.08
CA GLY A 39 -12.84 -9.86 16.13
C GLY A 39 -11.38 -10.35 16.07
N GLU A 40 -11.18 -11.64 15.80
CA GLU A 40 -9.86 -12.27 15.65
C GLU A 40 -9.13 -11.79 14.39
N LEU A 41 -9.84 -11.64 13.27
CA LEU A 41 -9.26 -11.13 12.02
C LEU A 41 -8.81 -9.68 12.14
N VAL A 42 -9.60 -8.86 12.83
CA VAL A 42 -9.41 -7.41 12.84
C VAL A 42 -8.49 -6.97 13.99
N PHE A 43 -8.71 -7.45 15.22
CA PHE A 43 -8.04 -6.92 16.43
C PHE A 43 -7.41 -7.99 17.33
N ASP A 44 -8.17 -9.00 17.76
CA ASP A 44 -7.75 -9.94 18.81
C ASP A 44 -6.61 -10.87 18.35
N GLY A 45 -6.51 -11.07 17.04
CA GLY A 45 -5.61 -12.01 16.41
C GLY A 45 -6.09 -13.45 16.46
N TYR A 46 -5.83 -14.20 15.40
CA TYR A 46 -5.99 -15.66 15.36
C TYR A 46 -4.63 -16.37 15.36
N GLU A 47 -4.61 -17.61 15.83
CA GLU A 47 -3.42 -18.47 15.77
C GLU A 47 -3.21 -18.94 14.33
N ASP A 48 -2.10 -18.51 13.75
CA ASP A 48 -1.65 -18.87 12.40
C ASP A 48 -0.58 -19.96 12.54
N ALA A 49 -0.77 -21.12 11.91
CA ALA A 49 0.06 -22.30 12.17
C ALA A 49 1.52 -22.05 11.82
N LEU A 50 1.77 -21.28 10.77
CA LEU A 50 3.10 -20.83 10.37
C LEU A 50 3.70 -19.89 11.41
N LEU A 51 2.98 -18.86 11.83
CA LEU A 51 3.44 -17.92 12.83
C LEU A 51 3.72 -18.61 14.17
N SER A 52 2.85 -19.54 14.59
CA SER A 52 3.03 -20.36 15.77
C SER A 52 4.26 -21.27 15.64
N ALA A 53 4.47 -21.90 14.47
CA ALA A 53 5.64 -22.73 14.20
C ALA A 53 6.94 -21.91 14.22
N ALA A 54 6.92 -20.70 13.64
CA ALA A 54 8.04 -19.78 13.62
C ALA A 54 8.46 -19.33 15.03
N HIS A 55 7.49 -19.21 15.95
CA HIS A 55 7.74 -18.85 17.35
C HIS A 55 7.99 -20.06 18.27
N SER A 56 7.90 -21.30 17.76
CA SER A 56 8.04 -22.52 18.56
C SER A 56 9.50 -22.85 18.87
N GLU A 57 9.82 -23.03 20.15
CA GLU A 57 11.15 -23.49 20.60
C GLU A 57 11.49 -24.88 20.03
N LEU A 58 10.50 -25.77 19.90
CA LEU A 58 10.72 -27.10 19.31
C LEU A 58 11.21 -27.00 17.85
N VAL A 59 10.61 -26.10 17.07
CA VAL A 59 11.00 -25.90 15.66
C VAL A 59 12.41 -25.32 15.57
N LYS A 60 12.76 -24.41 16.49
CA LYS A 60 14.13 -23.89 16.61
C LYS A 60 15.13 -24.99 16.95
N ASP A 61 14.82 -25.84 17.94
CA ASP A 61 15.70 -26.93 18.38
C ASP A 61 15.90 -28.00 17.30
N VAL A 62 14.83 -28.36 16.58
CA VAL A 62 14.91 -29.31 15.46
C VAL A 62 15.74 -28.73 14.30
N ALA A 63 15.55 -27.45 13.97
CA ALA A 63 16.36 -26.77 12.96
C ALA A 63 17.85 -26.73 13.36
N LEU A 64 18.13 -26.50 14.65
CA LEU A 64 19.48 -26.57 15.25
C LEU A 64 20.11 -27.95 15.13
N ALA A 65 19.39 -28.99 15.54
CA ALA A 65 19.83 -30.36 15.45
C ALA A 65 20.06 -30.84 14.00
N ALA A 66 19.32 -30.29 13.03
CA ALA A 66 19.44 -30.62 11.62
C ALA A 66 20.63 -29.95 10.90
N GLY A 67 21.45 -29.14 11.60
CA GLY A 67 22.67 -28.55 11.04
C GLY A 67 22.44 -27.44 10.00
N VAL A 68 21.23 -26.86 9.97
CA VAL A 68 20.89 -25.75 9.08
C VAL A 68 21.63 -24.49 9.55
N SER A 69 22.80 -24.19 8.98
CA SER A 69 23.66 -23.08 9.41
C SER A 69 23.09 -21.69 9.02
N TYR A 70 23.23 -20.77 9.97
CA TYR A 70 22.40 -19.60 10.22
C TYR A 70 22.98 -18.30 9.63
N PHE A 71 22.23 -17.57 8.82
CA PHE A 71 22.58 -16.19 8.45
C PHE A 71 21.63 -15.21 9.16
N ASN A 72 22.18 -14.44 10.12
CA ASN A 72 21.61 -13.23 10.75
C ASN A 72 20.17 -13.33 11.34
N GLN A 73 20.11 -13.80 12.58
CA GLN A 73 18.99 -13.64 13.53
C GLN A 73 17.69 -14.38 13.17
N SER A 74 17.66 -15.64 13.63
CA SER A 74 16.49 -16.38 14.13
C SER A 74 15.29 -16.55 13.19
N THR A 75 15.28 -17.65 12.42
CA THR A 75 14.15 -18.62 12.29
C THR A 75 14.43 -19.69 11.22
N PHE A 76 13.71 -20.82 11.26
CA PHE A 76 13.74 -21.91 10.26
C PHE A 76 13.38 -21.45 8.83
N ILE A 77 12.83 -20.25 8.68
CA ILE A 77 12.33 -19.67 7.45
C ILE A 77 13.17 -18.43 7.15
N PRO A 78 13.71 -18.25 5.93
CA PRO A 78 14.61 -17.15 5.58
C PRO A 78 13.86 -15.81 5.37
N ILE A 79 12.72 -15.63 6.03
CA ILE A 79 11.90 -14.41 6.01
C ILE A 79 11.88 -13.88 7.45
N PRO A 80 12.03 -12.56 7.66
CA PRO A 80 11.90 -11.97 8.99
C PRO A 80 10.55 -12.35 9.60
N VAL A 81 10.60 -13.08 10.71
CA VAL A 81 9.37 -13.41 11.43
C VAL A 81 8.87 -12.14 12.10
N PRO A 82 7.63 -11.73 11.81
CA PRO A 82 7.09 -10.53 12.42
C PRO A 82 7.00 -10.72 13.92
N ASP A 83 7.31 -9.65 14.65
CA ASP A 83 7.15 -9.56 16.11
C ASP A 83 5.66 -9.43 16.45
N MET A 84 4.90 -10.49 16.16
CA MET A 84 3.49 -10.65 16.43
C MET A 84 3.23 -12.11 16.78
N LYS A 85 2.44 -12.36 17.82
CA LYS A 85 2.15 -13.73 18.27
C LYS A 85 0.96 -14.35 17.54
N LYS A 86 0.04 -13.49 17.07
CA LYS A 86 -1.17 -13.86 16.35
C LYS A 86 -1.33 -12.98 15.14
N LEU A 87 -2.02 -13.47 14.11
CA LEU A 87 -2.29 -12.70 12.91
C LEU A 87 -3.59 -11.89 13.04
N ALA A 88 -3.51 -10.58 12.79
CA ALA A 88 -4.65 -9.67 12.67
C ALA A 88 -4.25 -8.43 11.87
N PHE A 89 -5.21 -7.72 11.28
CA PHE A 89 -4.95 -6.46 10.58
C PHE A 89 -4.46 -5.34 11.51
N PHE A 90 -5.07 -5.24 12.70
CA PHE A 90 -4.74 -4.23 13.73
C PHE A 90 -4.28 -4.91 15.02
N TYR A 91 -3.45 -5.96 14.87
CA TYR A 91 -2.92 -6.70 16.00
C TYR A 91 -2.23 -5.76 17.00
N GLN A 92 -2.68 -5.79 18.27
CA GLN A 92 -2.20 -4.94 19.36
C GLN A 92 -2.33 -3.42 19.13
N TYR A 93 -3.17 -2.97 18.20
CA TYR A 93 -3.37 -1.53 17.97
C TYR A 93 -4.09 -0.84 19.13
N ASN A 94 -4.87 -1.58 19.92
CA ASN A 94 -5.55 -1.01 21.09
C ASN A 94 -4.55 -0.62 22.18
N ASN A 95 -4.71 0.59 22.72
CA ASN A 95 -3.83 1.19 23.74
C ASN A 95 -2.41 1.50 23.25
N THR A 96 -2.21 1.69 21.95
CA THR A 96 -0.98 2.25 21.38
C THR A 96 -1.21 3.69 20.92
N ASN A 97 -0.15 4.34 20.45
CA ASN A 97 -0.19 5.64 19.80
C ASN A 97 0.29 5.54 18.35
N ASP A 98 -0.19 6.45 17.51
CA ASP A 98 0.31 6.67 16.15
C ASP A 98 1.59 7.52 16.19
N GLU A 99 2.65 6.93 16.75
CA GLU A 99 3.97 7.57 16.90
C GLU A 99 3.90 9.00 17.51
N GLU A 100 4.97 9.77 17.37
CA GLU A 100 5.03 11.17 17.78
C GLU A 100 4.91 12.09 16.56
N TYR A 101 4.02 13.07 16.64
CA TYR A 101 3.84 14.11 15.62
C TYR A 101 4.41 15.45 16.08
N TRP A 102 5.14 16.11 15.19
CA TRP A 102 5.45 17.53 15.31
C TRP A 102 4.58 18.30 14.31
N ILE A 103 3.76 19.21 14.82
CA ILE A 103 2.76 19.93 14.02
C ILE A 103 3.01 21.44 14.14
N ASP A 104 2.91 22.14 13.02
CA ASP A 104 2.99 23.60 13.01
C ASP A 104 1.70 24.21 13.58
N THR A 105 1.88 25.01 14.62
CA THR A 105 0.81 25.73 15.32
C THR A 105 0.15 26.84 14.48
N GLY A 106 0.73 27.22 13.35
CA GLY A 106 0.28 28.35 12.53
C GLY A 106 0.60 29.73 13.14
N LYS A 107 1.29 29.80 14.29
CA LYS A 107 1.59 31.06 14.98
C LYS A 107 2.38 32.07 14.13
N LYS A 108 3.29 31.58 13.28
CA LYS A 108 4.09 32.44 12.38
C LYS A 108 3.38 32.74 11.08
N ASP A 109 2.62 31.78 10.58
CA ASP A 109 1.85 31.85 9.35
C ASP A 109 0.67 30.90 9.47
N VAL A 110 -0.54 31.47 9.47
CA VAL A 110 -1.79 30.73 9.68
C VAL A 110 -2.04 29.68 8.59
N ASN A 111 -1.44 29.85 7.40
CA ASN A 111 -1.56 28.87 6.32
C ASN A 111 -0.82 27.55 6.60
N ASN A 112 0.06 27.52 7.61
CA ASN A 112 0.72 26.29 8.06
C ASN A 112 0.00 25.61 9.23
N LEU A 113 -1.15 26.12 9.67
CA LEU A 113 -1.91 25.53 10.77
C LEU A 113 -2.15 24.02 10.53
N GLY A 114 -1.76 23.19 11.49
CA GLY A 114 -2.01 21.76 11.43
C GLY A 114 -1.06 20.98 10.52
N LYS A 115 -0.13 21.65 9.84
CA LYS A 115 0.84 21.00 8.96
C LYS A 115 1.80 20.10 9.76
N VAL A 116 1.90 18.85 9.36
CA VAL A 116 2.84 17.89 9.92
C VAL A 116 4.25 18.24 9.47
N LEU A 117 5.13 18.49 10.44
CA LEU A 117 6.56 18.74 10.25
C LEU A 117 7.36 17.44 10.32
N SER A 118 6.96 16.51 11.19
CA SER A 118 7.52 15.15 11.25
C SER A 118 6.56 14.18 11.94
N TRP A 119 6.73 12.89 11.64
CA TRP A 119 6.01 11.77 12.23
C TRP A 119 6.99 10.65 12.57
N GLY A 120 6.99 10.16 13.80
CA GLY A 120 7.93 9.12 14.25
C GLY A 120 9.40 9.50 14.07
N ASN A 121 9.75 10.76 14.34
CA ASN A 121 11.06 11.37 14.09
C ASN A 121 11.50 11.41 12.61
N LEU A 122 10.59 11.16 11.67
CA LEU A 122 10.82 11.27 10.23
C LEU A 122 10.23 12.57 9.68
N THR A 123 11.05 13.35 8.99
CA THR A 123 10.60 14.49 8.17
C THR A 123 10.32 14.09 6.71
N ILE A 124 10.82 12.91 6.32
CA ILE A 124 10.61 12.28 5.02
C ILE A 124 10.55 10.77 5.23
N LEU A 125 9.65 10.09 4.52
CA LEU A 125 9.52 8.64 4.62
C LEU A 125 10.79 7.94 4.10
N PRO A 126 11.05 6.68 4.51
CA PRO A 126 12.23 5.93 4.11
C PRO A 126 12.26 5.59 2.60
N GLU A 127 13.46 5.52 2.02
CA GLU A 127 13.69 5.07 0.63
C GLU A 127 13.29 3.61 0.42
N SER A 128 13.33 2.79 1.49
CA SER A 128 12.83 1.41 1.45
C SER A 128 11.31 1.30 1.33
N TRP A 129 10.56 2.41 1.47
CA TRP A 129 9.11 2.42 1.34
C TRP A 129 8.71 2.84 -0.08
N TYR A 130 9.18 4.01 -0.53
CA TYR A 130 8.90 4.52 -1.88
C TYR A 130 10.19 4.99 -2.55
N SER A 131 10.29 4.82 -3.86
CA SER A 131 11.56 5.04 -4.58
C SER A 131 11.84 6.50 -4.93
N THR A 132 10.81 7.35 -5.04
CA THR A 132 11.00 8.77 -5.39
C THR A 132 10.93 9.68 -4.16
N PRO A 133 11.68 10.80 -4.13
CA PRO A 133 11.56 11.79 -3.06
C PRO A 133 10.14 12.31 -2.87
N GLN A 134 9.41 12.54 -3.97
CA GLN A 134 8.05 13.09 -3.98
C GLN A 134 7.07 12.16 -3.25
N SER A 135 7.10 10.86 -3.53
CA SER A 135 6.23 9.89 -2.87
C SER A 135 6.54 9.70 -1.38
N ARG A 136 7.73 10.13 -0.93
CA ARG A 136 8.16 10.04 0.47
C ARG A 136 7.85 11.30 1.29
N MET A 137 7.39 12.38 0.66
CA MET A 137 7.11 13.62 1.39
C MET A 137 5.97 13.43 2.39
N ILE A 138 6.14 13.99 3.59
CA ILE A 138 5.10 14.14 4.61
C ILE A 138 4.50 15.52 4.39
N ASN A 139 3.30 15.58 3.80
CA ASN A 139 2.67 16.81 3.32
C ASN A 139 1.32 17.03 3.99
N GLY A 140 1.09 18.29 4.36
CA GLY A 140 -0.21 18.74 4.87
C GLY A 140 -0.49 18.30 6.30
N SER A 141 -1.77 18.21 6.64
CA SER A 141 -2.23 17.86 8.01
C SER A 141 -2.27 16.36 8.26
N ASP A 142 -2.41 15.93 9.52
CA ASP A 142 -2.45 14.51 9.93
C ASP A 142 -3.73 13.75 9.52
N SER A 143 -4.84 14.47 9.38
CA SER A 143 -6.18 13.86 9.27
C SER A 143 -7.15 14.68 8.41
N GLY A 144 -6.73 15.85 7.93
CA GLY A 144 -7.60 16.81 7.27
C GLY A 144 -8.21 17.82 8.24
N THR A 145 -8.32 17.49 9.53
CA THR A 145 -9.09 18.27 10.53
C THR A 145 -8.68 19.73 10.63
N PHE A 146 -7.37 20.01 10.55
CA PHE A 146 -6.84 21.37 10.51
C PHE A 146 -6.37 21.68 9.10
N GLN A 147 -7.04 22.62 8.45
CA GLN A 147 -6.61 23.23 7.19
C GLN A 147 -6.27 24.70 7.40
N HIS A 148 -5.70 25.33 6.39
CA HIS A 148 -5.57 26.77 6.38
C HIS A 148 -6.97 27.43 6.33
N PRO A 149 -7.14 28.61 6.95
CA PRO A 149 -8.40 29.35 6.90
C PRO A 149 -8.66 29.92 5.49
N ASP A 150 -9.87 30.46 5.28
CA ASP A 150 -10.30 31.11 4.03
C ASP A 150 -10.11 30.21 2.78
N MET A 151 -10.59 28.97 2.87
CA MET A 151 -10.46 27.97 1.81
C MET A 151 -11.23 28.35 0.54
N LYS A 152 -10.67 27.96 -0.59
CA LYS A 152 -11.13 28.23 -1.94
C LYS A 152 -11.40 26.93 -2.68
N GLU A 153 -12.27 27.02 -3.68
CA GLU A 153 -12.58 25.90 -4.59
C GLU A 153 -11.35 25.44 -5.40
N THR A 154 -10.32 26.30 -5.52
CA THR A 154 -9.06 25.97 -6.19
C THR A 154 -8.03 25.30 -5.29
N ASP A 155 -8.31 25.20 -4.00
CA ASP A 155 -7.34 24.66 -3.05
C ASP A 155 -7.27 23.14 -3.16
N ARG A 156 -6.05 22.63 -2.99
CA ARG A 156 -5.76 21.20 -2.93
C ARG A 156 -5.28 20.87 -1.53
N LEU A 157 -6.10 20.14 -0.79
CA LEU A 157 -5.83 19.81 0.60
C LEU A 157 -4.89 18.61 0.65
N GLN A 158 -3.67 18.83 1.15
CA GLN A 158 -2.70 17.75 1.38
C GLN A 158 -2.95 17.15 2.76
N ILE A 159 -2.87 15.83 2.86
CA ILE A 159 -3.02 15.09 4.11
C ILE A 159 -1.96 14.01 4.18
N PHE A 160 -1.20 13.98 5.26
CA PHE A 160 -0.36 12.85 5.60
C PHE A 160 -1.17 11.86 6.43
N MET A 161 -1.41 10.67 5.86
CA MET A 161 -2.16 9.62 6.53
C MET A 161 -1.18 8.52 6.94
N SER A 162 -0.73 8.54 8.20
CA SER A 162 0.17 7.53 8.78
C SER A 162 -0.35 6.10 8.61
N PHE A 163 -1.68 5.93 8.65
CA PHE A 163 -2.35 4.66 8.47
C PHE A 163 -2.13 4.04 7.07
N LEU A 164 -1.92 4.90 6.07
CA LEU A 164 -1.61 4.50 4.70
C LEU A 164 -0.12 4.67 4.38
N CYS A 165 0.66 5.16 5.34
CA CYS A 165 2.10 5.37 5.21
C CYS A 165 2.46 6.30 4.05
N ARG A 166 1.64 7.31 3.75
CA ARG A 166 1.88 8.26 2.66
C ARG A 166 1.07 9.54 2.82
N SER A 167 1.48 10.54 2.06
CA SER A 167 0.65 11.71 1.80
C SER A 167 -0.32 11.46 0.64
N LEU A 168 -1.49 12.08 0.76
CA LEU A 168 -2.61 12.08 -0.17
C LEU A 168 -2.99 13.54 -0.44
N TYR A 169 -3.85 13.74 -1.44
CA TYR A 169 -4.53 15.02 -1.60
C TYR A 169 -6.02 14.84 -1.88
N MET A 170 -6.77 15.90 -1.60
CA MET A 170 -8.19 16.01 -1.91
C MET A 170 -8.43 17.30 -2.68
N ASP A 171 -9.29 17.19 -3.69
CA ASP A 171 -9.70 18.31 -4.52
C ASP A 171 -11.15 18.68 -4.21
N PHE A 172 -11.50 19.95 -4.41
CA PHE A 172 -12.87 20.42 -4.25
C PHE A 172 -13.84 19.63 -5.13
N SER A 173 -14.94 19.18 -4.54
CA SER A 173 -16.02 18.46 -5.20
C SER A 173 -17.17 19.41 -5.53
N HIS A 174 -17.84 19.91 -4.49
CA HIS A 174 -18.98 20.82 -4.62
C HIS A 174 -19.30 21.50 -3.27
N LYS A 175 -20.21 22.48 -3.30
CA LYS A 175 -20.76 23.12 -2.10
C LYS A 175 -21.96 22.34 -1.58
N VAL A 176 -22.05 22.20 -0.27
CA VAL A 176 -23.20 21.60 0.43
C VAL A 176 -23.60 22.49 1.60
N ASP A 177 -24.89 22.50 1.93
CA ASP A 177 -25.40 23.11 3.15
C ASP A 177 -25.68 21.99 4.16
N ILE A 178 -25.06 22.06 5.34
CA ILE A 178 -25.30 21.12 6.43
C ILE A 178 -25.82 21.95 7.61
N ASP A 179 -27.11 21.81 7.90
CA ASP A 179 -27.79 22.50 8.99
C ASP A 179 -27.61 24.04 8.96
N GLY A 180 -27.60 24.65 7.77
CA GLY A 180 -27.44 26.08 7.57
C GLY A 180 -25.99 26.57 7.58
N ILE A 181 -25.01 25.65 7.64
CA ILE A 181 -23.59 25.95 7.55
C ILE A 181 -23.14 25.72 6.09
N PRO A 182 -22.54 26.71 5.42
CA PRO A 182 -21.97 26.52 4.09
C PRO A 182 -20.70 25.67 4.18
N ILE A 183 -20.68 24.55 3.47
CA ILE A 183 -19.59 23.57 3.51
C ILE A 183 -19.02 23.39 2.11
N TYR A 184 -17.71 23.24 2.03
CA TYR A 184 -17.01 22.73 0.85
C TYR A 184 -16.73 21.25 1.07
N GLU A 185 -17.27 20.40 0.20
CA GLU A 185 -16.90 18.99 0.16
C GLU A 185 -15.63 18.83 -0.69
N PHE A 186 -14.63 18.16 -0.13
CA PHE A 186 -13.42 17.73 -0.81
C PHE A 186 -13.41 16.20 -0.89
N GLN A 187 -12.86 15.67 -1.97
CA GLN A 187 -12.74 14.22 -2.17
C GLN A 187 -11.38 13.85 -2.74
N SER A 188 -10.90 12.65 -2.38
CA SER A 188 -9.69 12.13 -3.00
C SER A 188 -9.96 11.72 -4.46
N PRO A 189 -9.25 12.30 -5.44
CA PRO A 189 -9.44 11.96 -6.84
C PRO A 189 -8.84 10.57 -7.15
N PRO A 190 -9.29 9.90 -8.22
CA PRO A 190 -8.76 8.61 -8.64
C PRO A 190 -7.24 8.58 -8.84
N SER A 191 -6.65 9.71 -9.22
CA SER A 191 -5.20 9.88 -9.41
C SER A 191 -4.39 9.53 -8.16
N VAL A 192 -4.91 9.75 -6.94
CA VAL A 192 -4.23 9.38 -5.69
C VAL A 192 -3.98 7.86 -5.59
N PHE A 193 -4.85 7.06 -6.22
CA PHE A 193 -4.79 5.60 -6.23
C PHE A 193 -4.14 5.06 -7.51
N ASP A 194 -3.58 5.92 -8.36
CA ASP A 194 -2.98 5.53 -9.63
C ASP A 194 -1.46 5.58 -9.55
N THR A 195 -0.82 4.43 -9.31
CA THR A 195 0.65 4.30 -9.27
C THR A 195 1.30 4.34 -10.67
N THR A 196 0.50 4.45 -11.73
CA THR A 196 0.96 4.53 -13.12
C THR A 196 1.04 5.97 -13.63
N LEU A 197 0.68 6.95 -12.81
CA LEU A 197 0.95 8.37 -13.06
C LEU A 197 2.38 8.74 -12.68
N GLU A 198 2.96 9.72 -13.39
CA GLU A 198 4.31 10.24 -13.13
C GLU A 198 4.50 10.67 -11.67
N GLU A 199 3.50 11.33 -11.08
CA GLU A 199 3.53 11.79 -9.69
C GLU A 199 3.61 10.63 -8.66
N ASN A 200 3.18 9.43 -9.04
CA ASN A 200 3.06 8.28 -8.15
C ASN A 200 3.97 7.10 -8.50
N VAL A 201 4.87 7.22 -9.48
CA VAL A 201 5.77 6.12 -9.89
C VAL A 201 6.63 5.60 -8.75
N GLY A 202 6.89 6.42 -7.73
CA GLY A 202 7.60 6.02 -6.52
C GLY A 202 6.90 4.96 -5.69
N MET A 203 5.61 4.75 -5.91
CA MET A 203 4.73 3.86 -5.15
C MET A 203 4.36 2.59 -5.93
N GLN A 204 4.97 2.38 -7.10
CA GLN A 204 4.73 1.19 -7.91
C GLN A 204 5.08 -0.08 -7.13
N TYR A 205 4.20 -1.07 -7.21
CA TYR A 205 4.49 -2.39 -6.68
C TYR A 205 5.57 -3.06 -7.51
N GLU A 206 6.61 -3.57 -6.83
CA GLU A 206 7.75 -4.20 -7.48
C GLU A 206 7.39 -5.48 -8.24
N ASN A 207 6.29 -6.16 -7.84
CA ASN A 207 5.86 -7.43 -8.42
C ASN A 207 7.04 -8.40 -8.59
N PHE A 208 7.72 -8.68 -7.48
CA PHE A 208 8.90 -9.53 -7.48
C PHE A 208 8.58 -10.98 -7.91
N GLU A 209 7.30 -11.36 -7.88
CA GLU A 209 6.76 -12.64 -8.35
C GLU A 209 6.68 -12.71 -9.88
N ARG A 210 6.76 -11.56 -10.57
CA ARG A 210 6.68 -11.45 -12.04
C ARG A 210 5.38 -11.99 -12.63
N ILE A 211 4.29 -11.87 -11.88
CA ILE A 211 2.97 -12.37 -12.28
C ILE A 211 2.20 -11.27 -12.99
N ASN A 212 1.61 -11.58 -14.14
CA ASN A 212 0.63 -10.71 -14.76
C ASN A 212 -0.76 -10.98 -14.16
N TYR A 213 -1.09 -10.24 -13.09
CA TYR A 213 -2.36 -10.39 -12.37
C TYR A 213 -3.58 -9.97 -13.19
N VAL A 214 -3.40 -9.09 -14.20
CA VAL A 214 -4.49 -8.54 -15.03
C VAL A 214 -4.07 -8.55 -16.50
N PRO A 215 -4.05 -9.73 -17.16
CA PRO A 215 -3.46 -9.89 -18.48
C PRO A 215 -4.17 -9.14 -19.61
N ASN A 216 -5.43 -8.77 -19.39
CA ASN A 216 -6.22 -8.00 -20.36
C ASN A 216 -6.00 -6.49 -20.26
N TRP A 217 -5.15 -6.03 -19.35
CA TRP A 217 -4.83 -4.62 -19.15
C TRP A 217 -3.31 -4.35 -19.32
N PRO A 218 -2.93 -3.22 -19.93
CA PRO A 218 -3.78 -2.27 -20.64
C PRO A 218 -4.24 -2.83 -22.00
N ASN A 219 -5.45 -2.46 -22.42
CA ASN A 219 -5.95 -2.82 -23.75
C ASN A 219 -5.39 -1.85 -24.80
N CYS A 220 -4.22 -2.18 -25.37
CA CYS A 220 -3.54 -1.37 -26.37
C CYS A 220 -3.90 -1.77 -27.80
N ILE A 221 -4.38 -0.82 -28.60
CA ILE A 221 -4.53 -0.99 -30.05
C ILE A 221 -3.23 -0.55 -30.72
N ARG A 222 -2.40 -1.51 -31.16
CA ARG A 222 -1.14 -1.21 -31.86
C ARG A 222 -1.41 -1.00 -33.34
N ASN A 223 -1.32 0.24 -33.81
CA ASN A 223 -1.57 0.59 -35.22
C ASN A 223 -0.32 0.97 -36.02
N THR A 224 0.85 1.11 -35.38
CA THR A 224 2.07 1.56 -36.07
C THR A 224 3.32 0.85 -35.53
N THR A 225 4.37 0.82 -36.34
CA THR A 225 5.73 0.41 -35.96
C THR A 225 6.63 1.63 -35.95
N ALA A 226 7.27 1.94 -34.82
CA ALA A 226 8.26 3.03 -34.72
C ALA A 226 9.65 2.47 -34.37
N ASP A 227 10.69 3.21 -34.74
CA ASP A 227 12.07 2.93 -34.32
C ASP A 227 12.29 3.44 -32.89
N CYS A 228 12.74 2.55 -32.02
CA CYS A 228 12.86 2.79 -30.58
C CYS A 228 14.30 3.03 -30.11
N TYR A 229 15.29 3.00 -31.02
CA TYR A 229 16.70 3.02 -30.65
C TYR A 229 17.17 4.36 -30.06
N ASN A 230 16.56 5.49 -30.46
CA ASN A 230 16.97 6.84 -30.05
C ASN A 230 15.90 7.61 -29.24
N LEU A 231 14.82 6.93 -28.82
CA LEU A 231 13.72 7.57 -28.08
C LEU A 231 13.87 7.31 -26.58
N THR A 232 14.00 8.37 -25.80
CA THR A 232 13.90 8.29 -24.33
C THR A 232 12.42 8.33 -23.95
N ILE A 233 11.81 7.16 -23.77
CA ILE A 233 10.42 7.01 -23.33
C ILE A 233 10.36 6.29 -21.99
N ASP A 234 9.59 6.83 -21.05
CA ASP A 234 9.37 6.18 -19.76
C ASP A 234 8.19 5.21 -19.85
N CYS A 235 8.49 3.93 -20.03
CA CYS A 235 7.46 2.88 -20.06
C CYS A 235 6.88 2.51 -18.69
N ARG A 236 7.19 3.27 -17.62
CA ARG A 236 6.57 3.11 -16.29
C ARG A 236 5.26 3.87 -16.14
N ILE A 237 5.01 4.86 -17.00
CA ILE A 237 3.81 5.70 -16.92
C ILE A 237 2.75 5.28 -17.93
N PHE A 238 1.48 5.32 -17.52
CA PHE A 238 0.35 4.79 -18.28
C PHE A 238 0.22 5.37 -19.69
N GLU A 239 0.47 6.67 -19.83
CA GLU A 239 0.41 7.39 -21.12
C GLU A 239 1.28 6.73 -22.20
N ASN A 240 2.39 6.12 -21.79
CA ASN A 240 3.35 5.49 -22.70
C ASN A 240 3.10 3.99 -22.90
N PHE A 241 2.21 3.34 -22.14
CA PHE A 241 2.06 1.88 -22.18
C PHE A 241 1.73 1.32 -23.56
N CYS A 242 0.90 2.05 -24.31
CA CYS A 242 0.49 1.68 -25.66
C CYS A 242 1.39 2.24 -26.76
N HIS A 243 2.46 2.96 -26.39
CA HIS A 243 3.48 3.37 -27.33
C HIS A 243 4.21 2.13 -27.90
N THR A 244 4.62 2.19 -29.15
CA THR A 244 5.22 1.04 -29.87
C THR A 244 6.52 0.52 -29.25
N CYS A 245 7.19 1.39 -28.48
CA CYS A 245 8.43 1.08 -27.76
C CYS A 245 8.21 0.53 -26.35
N CYS A 246 6.96 0.53 -25.87
CA CYS A 246 6.58 -0.05 -24.59
C CYS A 246 5.76 -1.31 -24.83
N ASN A 247 5.75 -2.21 -23.84
CA ASN A 247 5.06 -3.49 -23.94
C ASN A 247 3.87 -3.57 -22.99
N GLY A 248 2.96 -2.58 -23.09
CA GLY A 248 1.84 -2.48 -22.17
C GLY A 248 2.33 -2.27 -20.74
N SER A 249 1.83 -3.10 -19.81
CA SER A 249 2.23 -3.09 -18.40
C SER A 249 3.57 -3.79 -18.13
N TYR A 250 4.17 -4.48 -19.11
CA TYR A 250 5.44 -5.16 -18.91
C TYR A 250 6.61 -4.17 -18.89
N PHE A 251 7.33 -4.13 -17.77
CA PHE A 251 8.47 -3.25 -17.55
C PHE A 251 9.54 -3.95 -16.73
N ASN A 252 10.80 -3.84 -17.14
CA ASN A 252 11.98 -4.34 -16.41
C ASN A 252 11.88 -5.79 -15.88
N GLY A 253 11.32 -6.71 -16.67
CA GLY A 253 11.22 -8.13 -16.30
C GLY A 253 10.00 -8.49 -15.44
N THR A 254 9.09 -7.56 -15.19
CA THR A 254 7.86 -7.76 -14.41
C THR A 254 6.68 -7.00 -15.02
N TYR A 255 5.51 -7.08 -14.38
CA TYR A 255 4.27 -6.42 -14.80
C TYR A 255 3.83 -5.37 -13.77
N LEU A 256 3.58 -4.16 -14.23
CA LEU A 256 2.99 -3.09 -13.43
C LEU A 256 1.51 -3.40 -13.14
N LEU A 257 1.03 -2.96 -11.98
CA LEU A 257 -0.37 -3.11 -11.60
C LEU A 257 -1.24 -1.98 -12.20
N PRO A 258 -2.53 -2.26 -12.48
CA PRO A 258 -3.49 -1.24 -12.89
C PRO A 258 -3.76 -0.19 -11.81
N PRO A 259 -4.34 0.97 -12.20
CA PRO A 259 -4.69 2.01 -11.25
C PRO A 259 -5.83 1.59 -10.32
N GLY A 260 -6.03 2.38 -9.26
CA GLY A 260 -7.05 2.20 -8.24
C GLY A 260 -6.58 1.40 -7.03
N LEU A 261 -5.30 1.03 -6.98
CA LEU A 261 -4.67 0.38 -5.84
C LEU A 261 -3.22 0.85 -5.65
N PHE A 262 -2.76 0.82 -4.40
CA PHE A 262 -1.35 1.06 -4.07
C PHE A 262 -0.92 0.17 -2.90
N PRO A 263 0.36 -0.25 -2.85
CA PRO A 263 0.88 -1.03 -1.74
C PRO A 263 1.13 -0.14 -0.52
N VAL A 264 0.68 -0.59 0.65
CA VAL A 264 1.02 0.02 1.94
C VAL A 264 2.37 -0.51 2.40
N LYS A 265 3.24 0.40 2.86
CA LYS A 265 4.64 0.10 3.17
C LYS A 265 4.96 0.07 4.66
N CYS A 266 4.01 0.39 5.52
CA CYS A 266 4.15 0.35 6.98
C CYS A 266 2.91 -0.26 7.66
N TYR A 267 3.07 -0.66 8.92
CA TYR A 267 1.92 -0.96 9.77
C TYR A 267 1.13 0.32 9.99
N PRO A 268 -0.20 0.24 10.03
CA PRO A 268 -1.02 1.42 10.21
C PRO A 268 -0.61 2.20 11.46
N GLY A 269 -0.13 3.44 11.27
CA GLY A 269 0.30 4.31 12.36
C GLY A 269 1.61 3.94 13.04
N HIS A 270 2.49 3.15 12.41
CA HIS A 270 3.78 2.76 12.98
C HIS A 270 4.94 2.84 11.99
N VAL A 271 6.13 3.22 12.47
CA VAL A 271 7.36 3.25 11.64
C VAL A 271 7.98 1.85 11.48
N LYS A 272 7.19 0.89 11.01
CA LYS A 272 7.60 -0.51 10.81
C LYS A 272 6.93 -1.09 9.58
N GLN A 273 7.65 -1.83 8.75
CA GLN A 273 7.07 -2.45 7.56
C GLN A 273 6.25 -3.70 7.91
N PRO A 274 5.12 -3.95 7.22
CA PRO A 274 4.41 -5.20 7.36
C PRO A 274 5.25 -6.34 6.75
N PRO A 275 5.13 -7.57 7.28
CA PRO A 275 5.87 -8.74 6.81
C PRO A 275 5.33 -9.30 5.48
N PHE A 276 4.23 -8.72 4.97
CA PHE A 276 3.63 -9.05 3.70
C PHE A 276 3.06 -7.79 3.06
N VAL A 277 2.87 -7.85 1.74
CA VAL A 277 2.31 -6.75 0.96
C VAL A 277 0.80 -6.65 1.21
N VAL A 278 0.34 -5.44 1.54
CA VAL A 278 -1.08 -5.09 1.64
C VAL A 278 -1.39 -4.02 0.60
N PHE A 279 -2.48 -4.19 -0.12
CA PHE A 279 -2.97 -3.18 -1.07
C PHE A 279 -4.19 -2.46 -0.51
N ILE A 280 -4.22 -1.15 -0.69
CA ILE A 280 -5.39 -0.33 -0.42
C ILE A 280 -6.00 0.09 -1.75
N SER A 281 -7.33 0.09 -1.81
CA SER A 281 -8.12 0.51 -2.97
C SER A 281 -9.39 1.22 -2.53
N ALA A 282 -10.06 1.90 -3.46
CA ALA A 282 -11.43 2.35 -3.23
C ALA A 282 -12.38 1.13 -3.05
N PRO A 283 -13.45 1.23 -2.24
CA PRO A 283 -14.42 0.15 -2.08
C PRO A 283 -14.91 -0.43 -3.42
N HIS A 284 -14.97 -1.75 -3.50
CA HIS A 284 -15.30 -2.49 -4.74
C HIS A 284 -14.45 -2.11 -5.97
N TYR A 285 -13.22 -1.64 -5.76
CA TYR A 285 -12.30 -1.20 -6.81
C TYR A 285 -12.89 -0.07 -7.67
N ALA A 286 -13.63 0.86 -7.06
CA ALA A 286 -14.35 1.93 -7.76
C ALA A 286 -13.46 2.83 -8.63
N TYR A 287 -12.16 2.92 -8.34
CA TYR A 287 -11.18 3.69 -9.11
C TYR A 287 -10.32 2.85 -10.04
N SER A 288 -10.61 1.56 -10.18
CA SER A 288 -9.85 0.63 -11.02
C SER A 288 -10.52 0.37 -12.37
N PRO A 289 -9.75 -0.07 -13.37
CA PRO A 289 -10.30 -0.46 -14.66
C PRO A 289 -11.14 -1.74 -14.54
N LYS A 290 -12.09 -1.94 -15.47
CA LYS A 290 -13.03 -3.07 -15.43
C LYS A 290 -12.32 -4.42 -15.49
N GLU A 291 -11.19 -4.49 -16.17
CA GLU A 291 -10.34 -5.67 -16.28
C GLU A 291 -9.90 -6.16 -14.90
N LEU A 292 -9.58 -5.25 -13.98
CA LEU A 292 -9.28 -5.59 -12.60
C LEU A 292 -10.54 -5.90 -11.80
N VAL A 293 -11.60 -5.08 -11.90
CA VAL A 293 -12.88 -5.31 -11.18
C VAL A 293 -13.41 -6.71 -11.48
N ASN A 294 -13.32 -7.15 -12.73
CA ASN A 294 -13.83 -8.45 -13.19
C ASN A 294 -12.98 -9.65 -12.73
N THR A 295 -11.81 -9.43 -12.10
CA THR A 295 -11.01 -10.53 -11.54
C THR A 295 -11.64 -11.14 -10.29
N VAL A 296 -12.53 -10.40 -9.61
CA VAL A 296 -13.20 -10.85 -8.39
C VAL A 296 -14.71 -10.80 -8.59
N VAL A 297 -15.35 -11.97 -8.52
CA VAL A 297 -16.81 -12.08 -8.62
C VAL A 297 -17.47 -11.46 -7.38
N GLY A 298 -18.44 -10.58 -7.60
CA GLY A 298 -19.21 -9.93 -6.54
C GLY A 298 -18.84 -8.46 -6.28
N LEU A 299 -17.80 -7.93 -6.93
CA LEU A 299 -17.52 -6.50 -6.89
C LEU A 299 -18.58 -5.72 -7.68
N ASN A 300 -19.06 -4.61 -7.13
CA ASN A 300 -20.08 -3.76 -7.73
C ASN A 300 -19.74 -2.28 -7.47
N PRO A 301 -18.77 -1.69 -8.18
CA PRO A 301 -18.36 -0.31 -7.97
C PRO A 301 -19.51 0.66 -8.26
N LYS A 302 -19.82 1.53 -7.29
CA LYS A 302 -20.88 2.54 -7.39
C LYS A 302 -20.37 3.90 -6.96
N LEU A 303 -20.44 4.88 -7.86
CA LEU A 303 -20.19 6.28 -7.52
C LEU A 303 -21.55 6.98 -7.34
N PRO A 304 -21.71 7.84 -6.31
CA PRO A 304 -20.68 8.35 -5.39
C PRO A 304 -20.49 7.54 -4.08
N GLU A 305 -21.17 6.40 -3.92
CA GLU A 305 -21.17 5.59 -2.68
C GLU A 305 -19.78 5.07 -2.28
N HIS A 306 -18.96 4.69 -3.26
CA HIS A 306 -17.65 4.09 -3.05
C HIS A 306 -16.48 5.07 -3.27
N ILE A 307 -16.76 6.38 -3.21
CA ILE A 307 -15.70 7.40 -3.19
C ILE A 307 -15.05 7.36 -1.79
N PRO A 308 -13.76 6.99 -1.68
CA PRO A 308 -13.04 7.03 -0.42
C PRO A 308 -12.65 8.49 -0.07
N PHE A 309 -12.37 8.74 1.21
CA PHE A 309 -11.85 10.01 1.70
C PHE A 309 -12.66 11.22 1.22
N LYS A 310 -13.87 11.37 1.77
CA LYS A 310 -14.67 12.60 1.66
C LYS A 310 -14.46 13.44 2.91
N TYR A 311 -14.28 14.73 2.70
CA TYR A 311 -14.02 15.68 3.76
C TYR A 311 -14.89 16.91 3.59
N ASN A 312 -15.76 17.15 4.57
CA ASN A 312 -16.62 18.32 4.62
C ASN A 312 -15.99 19.33 5.55
N HIS A 313 -15.73 20.53 5.04
CA HIS A 313 -15.13 21.61 5.81
C HIS A 313 -15.87 22.93 5.59
N GLU A 314 -16.03 23.68 6.67
CA GLU A 314 -16.50 25.06 6.60
C GLU A 314 -15.34 25.92 6.06
N PRO A 315 -15.55 26.73 5.02
CA PRO A 315 -14.45 27.39 4.33
C PRO A 315 -13.81 28.56 5.07
N VAL A 316 -14.43 29.11 6.13
CA VAL A 316 -13.92 30.29 6.85
C VAL A 316 -12.83 29.92 7.86
#